data_AF-A0A9P7ZPE6-F1
#
_entry.id   AF-A0A9P7ZPE6-F1
#
_cell.length_a   1.000
_cell.length_b   1.000
_cell.length_c   1.000
_cell.angle_alpha   90.00
_cell.angle_beta   90.00
_cell.angle_gamma   90.00
#
_symmetry.space_group_name_H-M   'P 1'
#
loop_
_entity.id
_entity.type
_entity.pdbx_description
1 polymer ?
#
loop_
_entity_poly.entity_id
_entity_poly.type
_entity_poly.pdbx_seq_one_letter_code
_entity_poly.pdbx_strand_id
1 'polypeptide(L)'
;SLVGTGHVDKAAIISAAGDSVWATSSGFDVKPEEMKTISAIVGGDDKAKDGAFAEGLFVAGERFVMARAEDRSIYARSGRTGVAIAKTKQAIIVAHHGEAAVAGNASSVVEALADYLIGQGY
;
A
#
# COMPACT_ATOMS: atom_id res chain seq x y z
N SER A 1 5.83 15.00 -4.17
CA SER A 1 5.90 13.71 -4.87
C SER A 1 6.44 12.67 -3.89
N LEU A 2 5.73 11.56 -3.66
CA LEU A 2 6.17 10.46 -2.79
C LEU A 2 7.55 9.93 -3.21
N VAL A 3 7.71 9.68 -4.52
CA VAL A 3 8.95 9.18 -5.12
C VAL A 3 10.10 10.19 -5.02
N GLY A 4 9.78 11.49 -4.98
CA GLY A 4 10.76 12.56 -4.86
C GLY A 4 11.47 12.65 -3.49
N THR A 5 10.98 11.93 -2.47
CA THR A 5 11.59 11.89 -1.14
C THR A 5 12.79 10.94 -1.05
N GLY A 6 12.98 10.05 -2.04
CA GLY A 6 14.03 9.03 -2.02
C GLY A 6 13.78 7.87 -1.05
N HIS A 7 12.65 7.87 -0.32
CA HIS A 7 12.26 6.80 0.61
C HIS A 7 11.34 5.75 -0.02
N VAL A 8 10.74 6.07 -1.17
CA VAL A 8 9.81 5.26 -1.94
C VAL A 8 10.27 5.36 -3.40
N ASP A 9 10.39 4.23 -4.10
CA ASP A 9 10.82 4.20 -5.50
C ASP A 9 9.62 4.13 -6.46
N LYS A 10 8.52 3.52 -6.03
CA LYS A 10 7.28 3.35 -6.78
C LYS A 10 6.07 3.57 -5.89
N ALA A 11 5.01 4.14 -6.43
CA ALA A 11 3.76 4.34 -5.69
C ALA A 11 2.56 4.35 -6.62
N ALA A 12 1.41 3.92 -6.10
CA ALA A 12 0.10 4.07 -6.70
C ALA A 12 -0.90 4.64 -5.68
N ILE A 13 -1.90 5.34 -6.20
CA ILE A 13 -3.08 5.77 -5.47
C ILE A 13 -4.26 5.09 -6.16
N ILE A 14 -5.02 4.31 -5.39
CA ILE A 14 -6.20 3.60 -5.87
C ILE A 14 -7.44 4.10 -5.11
N SER A 15 -8.62 3.90 -5.67
CA SER A 15 -9.89 4.17 -5.00
C SER A 15 -10.05 3.32 -3.74
N ALA A 16 -10.69 3.85 -2.70
CA ALA A 16 -11.02 3.11 -1.48
C ALA A 16 -11.96 1.92 -1.71
N ALA A 17 -12.61 1.83 -2.88
CA ALA A 17 -13.39 0.68 -3.30
C ALA A 17 -12.53 -0.40 -4.01
N GLY A 18 -11.26 -0.13 -4.32
CA GLY A 18 -10.37 -1.04 -5.03
C GLY A 18 -10.76 -1.28 -6.49
N ASP A 19 -11.47 -0.35 -7.11
CA ASP A 19 -12.05 -0.48 -8.46
C ASP A 19 -11.30 0.29 -9.56
N SER A 20 -10.47 1.27 -9.16
CA SER A 20 -9.80 2.18 -10.09
C SER A 20 -8.47 2.68 -9.54
N VAL A 21 -7.50 2.89 -10.45
CA VAL A 21 -6.21 3.53 -10.17
C VAL A 21 -6.32 5.02 -10.51
N TRP A 22 -6.05 5.88 -9.54
CA TRP A 22 -6.08 7.34 -9.71
C TRP A 22 -4.73 7.90 -10.14
N ALA A 23 -3.65 7.32 -9.65
CA ALA A 23 -2.29 7.66 -10.05
C ALA A 23 -1.37 6.45 -9.88
N THR A 24 -0.39 6.30 -10.74
CA THR A 24 0.68 5.32 -10.55
C THR A 24 2.00 5.82 -11.10
N SER A 25 3.11 5.42 -10.48
CA SER A 25 4.46 5.57 -11.00
C SER A 25 4.73 4.58 -12.13
N SER A 26 5.64 4.94 -13.04
CA SER A 26 6.02 4.08 -14.18
C SER A 26 6.48 2.69 -13.73
N GLY A 27 5.90 1.63 -14.29
CA GLY A 27 6.26 0.24 -14.01
C GLY A 27 5.77 -0.26 -12.63
N PHE A 28 4.69 0.30 -12.12
CA PHE A 28 4.01 -0.13 -10.89
C PHE A 28 2.50 -0.33 -11.13
N ASP A 29 2.17 -1.32 -11.95
CA ASP A 29 0.79 -1.61 -12.33
C ASP A 29 0.14 -2.56 -11.33
N VAL A 30 -0.63 -2.00 -10.39
CA VAL A 30 -1.42 -2.78 -9.43
C VAL A 30 -2.65 -3.36 -10.15
N LYS A 31 -2.78 -4.69 -10.16
CA LYS A 31 -3.84 -5.37 -10.90
C LYS A 31 -5.20 -5.23 -10.21
N PRO A 32 -6.32 -5.35 -10.95
CA PRO A 32 -7.66 -5.29 -10.37
C PRO A 32 -7.90 -6.27 -9.21
N GLU A 33 -7.39 -7.50 -9.30
CA GLU A 33 -7.50 -8.48 -8.22
C GLU A 33 -6.71 -8.07 -6.97
N GLU A 34 -5.53 -7.46 -7.15
CA GLU A 34 -4.68 -6.98 -6.06
C GLU A 34 -5.33 -5.79 -5.35
N MET A 35 -5.90 -4.85 -6.11
CA MET A 35 -6.62 -3.69 -5.58
C MET A 35 -7.80 -4.11 -4.70
N LYS A 36 -8.58 -5.11 -5.13
CA LYS A 36 -9.70 -5.64 -4.36
C LYS A 36 -9.24 -6.27 -3.04
N THR A 37 -8.18 -7.08 -3.08
CA THR A 37 -7.62 -7.71 -1.88
C THR A 37 -7.12 -6.64 -0.91
N ILE A 38 -6.36 -5.66 -1.39
CA ILE A 38 -5.88 -4.54 -0.56
C ILE A 38 -7.06 -3.81 0.06
N SER A 39 -8.06 -3.43 -0.74
CA SER A 39 -9.26 -2.71 -0.31
C SER A 39 -10.07 -3.49 0.73
N ALA A 40 -10.16 -4.81 0.62
CA ALA A 40 -10.85 -5.67 1.59
C ALA A 40 -10.11 -5.68 2.93
N ILE A 41 -8.78 -5.83 2.92
CA ILE A 41 -7.96 -5.84 4.13
C ILE A 41 -8.07 -4.50 4.88
N VAL A 42 -7.84 -3.37 4.19
CA VAL A 42 -8.01 -2.03 4.81
C VAL A 42 -9.48 -1.66 5.08
N GLY A 43 -10.41 -2.48 4.59
CA GLY A 43 -11.84 -2.40 4.87
C GLY A 43 -12.24 -3.13 6.15
N GLY A 44 -11.34 -3.91 6.75
CA GLY A 44 -11.61 -4.72 7.95
C GLY A 44 -12.12 -6.13 7.65
N ASP A 45 -11.93 -6.65 6.43
CA ASP A 45 -12.24 -8.05 6.14
C ASP A 45 -11.17 -8.98 6.72
N ASP A 46 -11.50 -9.65 7.82
CA ASP A 46 -10.61 -10.59 8.50
C ASP A 46 -10.24 -11.80 7.61
N LYS A 47 -11.11 -12.25 6.70
CA LYS A 47 -10.79 -13.37 5.80
C LYS A 47 -9.74 -12.96 4.78
N ALA A 48 -9.88 -11.75 4.21
CA ALA A 48 -8.89 -11.22 3.29
C ALA A 48 -7.54 -11.01 4.00
N LYS A 49 -7.57 -10.54 5.25
CA LYS A 49 -6.38 -10.38 6.09
C LYS A 49 -5.70 -11.72 6.36
N ASP A 50 -6.44 -12.72 6.84
CA ASP A 50 -5.91 -14.05 7.15
C ASP A 50 -5.34 -14.74 5.90
N GLY A 51 -6.03 -14.61 4.76
CA GLY A 51 -5.53 -15.07 3.46
C GLY A 51 -4.21 -14.42 3.07
N ALA A 52 -4.09 -13.10 3.22
CA ALA A 52 -2.85 -12.39 2.94
C ALA A 52 -1.71 -12.78 3.90
N PHE A 53 -2.00 -13.09 5.16
CA PHE A 53 -1.00 -13.62 6.10
C PHE A 53 -0.55 -15.04 5.76
N ALA A 54 -1.45 -15.88 5.22
CA ALA A 54 -1.15 -17.26 4.84
C ALA A 54 -0.42 -17.37 3.48
N GLU A 55 -0.92 -16.68 2.46
CA GLU A 55 -0.45 -16.81 1.08
C GLU A 55 0.57 -15.72 0.68
N GLY A 56 0.48 -14.56 1.33
CA GLY A 56 1.21 -13.35 0.99
C GLY A 56 0.32 -12.32 0.30
N LEU A 57 0.73 -11.06 0.36
CA LEU A 57 0.08 -9.95 -0.33
C LEU A 57 0.74 -9.74 -1.68
N PHE A 58 -0.06 -9.79 -2.76
CA PHE A 58 0.43 -9.50 -4.11
C PHE A 58 0.22 -8.03 -4.44
N VAL A 59 1.28 -7.36 -4.90
CA VAL A 59 1.26 -5.97 -5.35
C VAL A 59 2.11 -5.83 -6.60
N ALA A 60 1.50 -5.38 -7.70
CA ALA A 60 2.14 -5.26 -9.02
C ALA A 60 2.81 -6.56 -9.51
N GLY A 61 2.18 -7.71 -9.23
CA GLY A 61 2.68 -9.04 -9.59
C GLY A 61 3.78 -9.59 -8.68
N GLU A 62 4.26 -8.85 -7.68
CA GLU A 62 5.23 -9.33 -6.70
C GLU A 62 4.54 -9.75 -5.40
N ARG A 63 5.02 -10.85 -4.80
CA ARG A 63 4.49 -11.40 -3.54
C ARG A 63 5.27 -10.86 -2.35
N PHE A 64 4.57 -10.22 -1.42
CA PHE A 64 5.10 -9.70 -0.17
C PHE A 64 4.58 -10.51 1.02
N VAL A 65 5.43 -10.70 2.03
CA VAL A 65 5.06 -11.32 3.30
C VAL A 65 4.49 -10.25 4.22
N MET A 66 3.27 -10.47 4.71
CA MET A 66 2.60 -9.58 5.65
C MET A 66 3.42 -9.41 6.93
N ALA A 67 3.70 -8.17 7.31
CA ALA A 67 4.35 -7.82 8.56
C ALA A 67 3.34 -7.27 9.57
N ARG A 68 2.39 -6.46 9.10
CA ARG A 68 1.34 -5.82 9.92
C ARG A 68 0.14 -5.48 9.04
N ALA A 69 -1.06 -5.68 9.57
CA ALA A 69 -2.30 -5.15 8.99
C ALA A 69 -3.20 -4.73 10.16
N GLU A 70 -3.18 -3.45 10.49
CA GLU A 70 -3.91 -2.88 11.61
C GLU A 70 -4.69 -1.65 11.13
N ASP A 71 -5.96 -1.57 11.52
CA ASP A 71 -6.90 -0.51 11.20
C ASP A 71 -7.00 -0.19 9.69
N ARG A 72 -6.24 0.81 9.25
CA ARG A 72 -6.25 1.39 7.91
C ARG A 72 -4.93 1.16 7.17
N SER A 73 -3.99 0.44 7.76
CA SER A 73 -2.61 0.37 7.28
C SER A 73 -2.10 -1.06 7.16
N ILE A 74 -1.40 -1.32 6.06
CA ILE A 74 -0.76 -2.61 5.79
C ILE A 74 0.72 -2.37 5.53
N TYR A 75 1.53 -3.22 6.13
CA TYR A 75 2.96 -3.32 5.86
C TYR A 75 3.29 -4.74 5.47
N ALA A 76 3.94 -4.91 4.32
CA ALA A 76 4.41 -6.19 3.84
C ALA A 76 5.81 -6.05 3.24
N ARG A 77 6.60 -7.12 3.23
CA ARG A 77 8.01 -7.09 2.81
C ARG A 77 8.39 -8.29 1.95
N SER A 78 9.35 -8.10 1.05
CA SER A 78 9.92 -9.13 0.18
C SER A 78 11.45 -9.01 0.27
N GLY A 79 12.07 -9.80 1.14
CA GLY A 79 13.50 -9.69 1.41
C GLY A 79 13.89 -8.29 1.93
N ARG A 80 14.57 -7.50 1.07
CA ARG A 80 15.01 -6.14 1.36
C ARG A 80 14.08 -5.05 0.82
N THR A 81 13.09 -5.41 0.02
CA THR A 81 12.06 -4.49 -0.48
C THR A 81 10.79 -4.62 0.38
N GLY A 82 9.86 -3.69 0.20
CA GLY A 82 8.59 -3.76 0.90
C GLY A 82 7.58 -2.75 0.41
N VAL A 83 6.36 -2.95 0.87
CA VAL A 83 5.20 -2.11 0.56
C VAL A 83 4.57 -1.60 1.85
N ALA A 84 4.30 -0.29 1.83
CA ALA A 84 3.56 0.44 2.84
C ALA A 84 2.25 0.92 2.21
N ILE A 85 1.14 0.55 2.81
CA ILE A 85 -0.20 0.85 2.31
C ILE A 85 -0.98 1.54 3.42
N ALA A 86 -1.67 2.63 3.10
CA ALA A 86 -2.55 3.32 4.03
C ALA A 86 -3.83 3.79 3.33
N LYS A 87 -4.95 3.55 3.98
CA LYS A 87 -6.28 3.98 3.56
C LYS A 87 -6.61 5.38 4.10
N THR A 88 -7.19 6.18 3.22
CA THR A 88 -7.77 7.50 3.49
C THR A 88 -9.31 7.40 3.45
N LYS A 89 -10.06 8.51 3.38
CA LYS A 89 -11.53 8.42 3.33
C LYS A 89 -12.03 7.85 2.00
N GLN A 90 -11.35 8.14 0.90
CA GLN A 90 -11.77 7.90 -0.48
C GLN A 90 -10.70 7.22 -1.33
N ALA A 91 -9.44 7.23 -0.89
CA ALA A 91 -8.32 6.59 -1.59
C ALA A 91 -7.50 5.64 -0.71
N ILE A 92 -6.71 4.79 -1.34
CA ILE A 92 -5.70 3.95 -0.71
C ILE A 92 -4.37 4.27 -1.38
N ILE A 93 -3.38 4.63 -0.56
CA ILE A 93 -2.01 4.88 -1.00
C ILE A 93 -1.27 3.55 -0.90
N VAL A 94 -0.60 3.16 -1.99
CA VAL A 94 0.28 1.99 -2.05
C VAL A 94 1.66 2.48 -2.43
N ALA A 95 2.65 2.30 -1.56
CA ALA A 95 4.02 2.72 -1.82
C ALA A 95 4.97 1.55 -1.64
N HIS A 96 5.86 1.38 -2.61
CA HIS A 96 6.93 0.41 -2.57
C HIS A 96 8.26 1.10 -2.27
N HIS A 97 9.11 0.44 -1.50
CA HIS A 97 10.46 0.89 -1.24
C HIS A 97 11.48 -0.15 -1.71
N GLY A 98 12.52 0.32 -2.39
CA GLY A 98 13.63 -0.50 -2.86
C GLY A 98 14.58 -0.92 -1.72
N GLU A 99 15.60 -1.70 -2.06
CA GLU A 99 16.52 -2.30 -1.08
C GLU A 99 17.40 -1.29 -0.32
N ALA A 100 17.61 -0.11 -0.90
CA ALA A 100 18.41 0.96 -0.31
C ALA A 100 17.61 1.82 0.69
N ALA A 101 16.28 1.70 0.69
CA ALA A 101 15.40 2.48 1.52
C ALA A 101 15.20 1.83 2.89
N VAL A 102 15.04 2.67 3.92
CA VAL A 102 14.69 2.23 5.26
C VAL A 102 13.17 2.04 5.32
N ALA A 103 12.72 0.82 5.57
CA ALA A 103 11.29 0.47 5.57
C ALA A 103 10.47 1.39 6.50
N GLY A 104 10.98 1.69 7.69
CA GLY A 104 10.31 2.60 8.65
C GLY A 104 10.08 4.00 8.09
N ASN A 105 11.01 4.54 7.31
CA ASN A 105 10.83 5.86 6.69
C ASN A 105 9.76 5.82 5.60
N ALA A 106 9.73 4.76 4.79
CA ALA A 106 8.70 4.56 3.78
C ALA A 106 7.31 4.50 4.43
N SER A 107 7.18 3.74 5.52
CA SER A 107 5.96 3.68 6.33
C SER A 107 5.53 5.05 6.85
N SER A 108 6.43 5.77 7.51
CA SER A 108 6.11 7.09 8.08
C SER A 108 5.68 8.11 7.03
N VAL A 109 6.30 8.10 5.85
CA VAL A 109 5.93 9.01 4.74
C VAL A 109 4.54 8.68 4.20
N VAL A 110 4.19 7.39 4.08
CA VAL A 110 2.88 6.95 3.60
C VAL A 110 1.77 7.31 4.59
N GLU A 111 1.98 7.08 5.89
CA GLU A 111 1.03 7.48 6.94
C GLU A 111 0.83 8.99 6.98
N ALA A 112 1.93 9.76 6.92
CA ALA A 112 1.85 11.22 6.93
C ALA A 112 1.06 11.75 5.72
N LEU A 113 1.23 11.13 4.55
CA LEU A 113 0.43 11.49 3.38
C LEU A 113 -1.03 11.08 3.54
N ALA A 114 -1.30 9.91 4.10
CA ALA A 114 -2.67 9.45 4.37
C ALA A 114 -3.39 10.41 5.32
N ASP A 115 -2.75 10.80 6.41
CA ASP A 115 -3.29 11.76 7.38
C ASP A 115 -3.53 13.14 6.76
N TYR A 116 -2.60 13.60 5.91
CA TYR A 116 -2.79 14.84 5.16
C TYR A 116 -4.03 14.78 4.26
N LEU A 117 -4.21 13.71 3.49
CA LEU A 117 -5.37 13.54 2.61
C LEU A 117 -6.68 13.46 3.40
N ILE A 118 -6.69 12.71 4.51
CA ILE A 118 -7.84 12.62 5.43
C ILE A 118 -8.24 14.00 5.97
N GLY A 119 -7.24 14.81 6.36
CA GLY A 119 -7.43 16.19 6.82
C GLY A 119 -8.02 17.10 5.74
N GLN A 120 -7.68 16.87 4.47
CA GLN A 120 -8.25 17.56 3.32
C GLN A 120 -9.63 17.03 2.89
N GLY A 121 -10.14 15.98 3.53
CA GLY A 121 -11.44 15.38 3.20
C GLY A 121 -11.39 14.24 2.19
N TYR A 122 -10.19 13.80 1.81
CA TYR A 122 -9.92 12.68 0.90
C TYR A 122 -9.69 11.36 1.62
#